data_AF-A0AAW0UK09-F1
#
_entry.id   AF-A0AAW0UK09-F1
#
_cell.length_a   1.000
_cell.length_b   1.000
_cell.length_c   1.000
_cell.angle_alpha   90.00
_cell.angle_beta   90.00
_cell.angle_gamma   90.00
#
_symmetry.space_group_name_H-M   'P 1'
#
loop_
_entity.id
_entity.type
_entity.pdbx_description
1 polymer ?
#
loop_
_entity_poly.entity_id
_entity_poly.type
_entity_poly.pdbx_seq_one_letter_code
_entity_poly.pdbx_strand_id
1 'polypeptide(L)'
;MNKCTTMLVRASYGNVDILVPTWASVSAAISRSYLGAKFEPENFARKTSKHIEDEIDAIWKSKCAKNDRLYNASKFRLAGCEMKQDNLVLHLGLTCYKDLCGTNLSENFSLLQAKGTKDFSNKQAYMSDVLGVGLLAITSDACLVVTRRAQWTGEYPGALDRPGGHPEPSHIFLPDGSLKPDYSHLKTEEAVLQEVWGSAKQEAVDELGISEANIGEVSLMGVTLNTEAGGRPSLEFYAKLGVSSEHVTTTYKLGIQAEVEESSSVHLLRPQTLAQLPCLLQSHSFIEGAARSPDDKDEPEEDIHLQEARWLLQEATPALRAALLLAVNTRLLPLSL
;
A
#
# COMPACT_ATOMS: atom_id res chain seq x y z
N MET A 1 -0.83 38.22 -1.20
CA MET A 1 0.21 37.37 -1.81
C MET A 1 -0.02 35.94 -1.36
N ASN A 2 -0.37 35.10 -2.33
CA ASN A 2 -0.33 33.63 -2.44
C ASN A 2 -0.89 32.74 -1.30
N LYS A 3 -2.19 32.47 -1.33
CA LYS A 3 -2.75 31.18 -0.90
C LYS A 3 -2.65 30.20 -2.10
N CYS A 4 -1.51 29.54 -2.25
CA CYS A 4 -1.42 28.38 -3.13
C CYS A 4 -1.76 27.14 -2.29
N THR A 5 -3.05 26.91 -2.07
CA THR A 5 -3.56 25.67 -1.45
C THR A 5 -3.82 24.69 -2.59
N THR A 6 -2.75 24.08 -3.08
CA THR A 6 -2.81 23.02 -4.09
C THR A 6 -3.37 21.77 -3.40
N MET A 7 -4.63 21.42 -3.69
CA MET A 7 -5.38 20.39 -2.96
C MET A 7 -4.87 18.98 -3.28
N LEU A 8 -4.93 18.03 -2.34
CA LEU A 8 -4.89 16.60 -2.70
C LEU A 8 -6.27 16.25 -3.26
N VAL A 9 -6.34 15.60 -4.42
CA VAL A 9 -7.61 15.05 -4.93
C VAL A 9 -7.84 13.72 -4.23
N ARG A 10 -9.01 13.58 -3.60
CA ARG A 10 -9.51 12.30 -3.11
C ARG A 10 -10.48 11.72 -4.12
N ALA A 11 -10.21 10.51 -4.57
CA ALA A 11 -11.13 9.73 -5.39
C ALA A 11 -11.43 8.41 -4.67
N SER A 12 -12.69 7.97 -4.68
CA SER A 12 -13.12 6.73 -4.01
C SER A 12 -13.49 5.68 -5.05
N TYR A 13 -12.98 4.46 -4.88
CA TYR A 13 -13.21 3.32 -5.77
C TYR A 13 -13.48 2.05 -4.96
N GLY A 14 -14.76 1.68 -4.85
CA GLY A 14 -15.18 0.56 -4.00
C GLY A 14 -14.65 0.74 -2.57
N ASN A 15 -13.75 -0.14 -2.15
CA ASN A 15 -13.21 -0.20 -0.80
C ASN A 15 -11.85 0.51 -0.63
N VAL A 16 -11.50 1.42 -1.54
CA VAL A 16 -10.27 2.21 -1.45
C VAL A 16 -10.49 3.67 -1.80
N ASP A 17 -9.93 4.56 -0.98
CA ASP A 17 -9.73 5.94 -1.37
C ASP A 17 -8.31 6.15 -1.90
N ILE A 18 -8.17 7.00 -2.91
CA ILE A 18 -6.90 7.38 -3.52
C ILE A 18 -6.69 8.87 -3.28
N LEU A 19 -5.54 9.23 -2.72
CA LEU A 19 -5.08 10.61 -2.58
C LEU A 19 -3.94 10.86 -3.57
N VAL A 20 -4.15 11.82 -4.48
CA VAL A 20 -3.17 12.22 -5.50
C VAL A 20 -2.94 13.74 -5.46
N PRO A 21 -1.71 14.24 -5.66
CA PRO A 21 -1.45 15.67 -5.83
C PRO A 21 -2.25 16.26 -6.98
N THR A 22 -2.83 17.46 -6.82
CA THR A 22 -3.58 18.12 -7.91
C THR A 22 -2.74 18.51 -9.12
N TRP A 23 -1.42 18.72 -9.00
CA TRP A 23 -0.54 18.92 -10.16
C TRP A 23 -0.18 17.60 -10.86
N ALA A 24 -0.34 16.47 -10.17
CA ALA A 24 -0.34 15.15 -10.81
C ALA A 24 -1.62 14.91 -11.62
N SER A 25 -2.51 15.92 -11.73
CA SER A 25 -3.39 16.01 -12.89
C SER A 25 -2.53 16.05 -14.15
N VAL A 26 -2.44 14.89 -14.79
CA VAL A 26 -1.87 14.67 -16.12
C VAL A 26 -0.34 14.52 -16.14
N SER A 27 0.15 13.34 -15.71
CA SER A 27 1.13 12.50 -16.45
C SER A 27 2.42 12.00 -15.76
N ALA A 28 2.68 12.20 -14.46
CA ALA A 28 3.93 11.68 -13.89
C ALA A 28 3.82 11.27 -12.42
N ALA A 29 4.45 10.13 -12.09
CA ALA A 29 4.72 9.72 -10.72
C ALA A 29 5.75 10.65 -10.04
N ILE A 30 5.69 10.74 -8.71
CA ILE A 30 6.50 11.60 -7.87
C ILE A 30 7.87 10.94 -7.67
N SER A 31 8.97 11.64 -7.99
CA SER A 31 10.32 11.17 -7.69
C SER A 31 10.72 11.50 -6.24
N ARG A 32 11.79 10.87 -5.74
CA ARG A 32 12.27 11.04 -4.36
C ARG A 32 12.48 12.50 -3.96
N SER A 33 12.94 13.34 -4.89
CA SER A 33 13.24 14.76 -4.65
C SER A 33 12.01 15.61 -4.34
N TYR A 34 10.81 15.13 -4.69
CA TYR A 34 9.54 15.82 -4.43
C TYR A 34 8.78 15.23 -3.22
N LEU A 35 9.40 14.30 -2.49
CA LEU A 35 8.85 13.74 -1.27
C LEU A 35 9.57 14.32 -0.05
N GLY A 36 8.79 14.90 0.86
CA GLY A 36 9.24 15.37 2.16
C GLY A 36 8.56 14.63 3.30
N ALA A 37 9.12 14.74 4.49
CA ALA A 37 8.52 14.26 5.72
C ALA A 37 8.57 15.33 6.79
N LYS A 38 7.57 15.30 7.65
CA LYS A 38 7.57 15.92 8.96
C LYS A 38 7.40 14.80 9.96
N PHE A 39 8.44 14.54 10.75
CA PHE A 39 8.43 13.45 11.72
C PHE A 39 8.28 14.00 13.14
N GLU A 40 7.13 13.73 13.76
CA GLU A 40 6.87 14.09 15.16
C GLU A 40 6.25 12.86 15.85
N PRO A 41 7.07 11.97 16.45
CA PRO A 41 6.66 10.63 16.85
C PRO A 41 5.45 10.62 17.78
N GLU A 42 5.37 11.59 18.70
CA GLU A 42 4.28 11.73 19.68
C GLU A 42 3.12 12.59 19.18
N ASN A 43 3.40 13.73 18.54
CA ASN A 43 2.34 14.65 18.08
C ASN A 43 1.49 14.05 16.95
N PHE A 44 2.13 13.27 16.09
CA PHE A 44 1.51 12.51 15.02
C PHE A 44 1.18 11.07 15.40
N ALA A 45 1.37 10.67 16.67
CA ALA A 45 0.82 9.43 17.18
C ALA A 45 -0.72 9.46 17.23
N ARG A 46 -1.29 8.28 17.30
CA ARG A 46 -2.71 8.07 17.57
C ARG A 46 -3.10 8.71 18.90
N LYS A 47 -4.24 9.39 18.96
CA LYS A 47 -4.83 9.83 20.24
C LYS A 47 -5.33 8.63 21.03
N THR A 48 -5.32 8.72 22.35
CA THR A 48 -5.76 7.59 23.17
C THR A 48 -6.42 8.00 24.47
N SER A 49 -6.99 7.01 25.16
CA SER A 49 -7.54 7.08 26.51
C SER A 49 -7.37 5.73 27.18
N LYS A 50 -7.44 5.67 28.53
CA LYS A 50 -7.30 4.41 29.27
C LYS A 50 -8.22 3.29 28.74
N HIS A 51 -9.48 3.63 28.44
CA HIS A 51 -10.45 2.66 27.95
C HIS A 51 -10.05 2.05 26.60
N ILE A 52 -9.52 2.88 25.68
CA ILE A 52 -9.07 2.42 24.36
C ILE A 52 -7.84 1.51 24.51
N GLU A 53 -6.90 1.87 25.39
CA GLU A 53 -5.74 1.02 25.67
C GLU A 53 -6.15 -0.33 26.28
N ASP A 54 -7.11 -0.34 27.20
CA ASP A 54 -7.64 -1.57 27.79
C ASP A 54 -8.28 -2.49 26.73
N GLU A 55 -8.98 -1.92 25.74
CA GLU A 55 -9.57 -2.67 24.61
C GLU A 55 -8.50 -3.23 23.66
N ILE A 56 -7.50 -2.41 23.29
CA ILE A 56 -6.37 -2.86 22.46
C ILE A 56 -5.63 -4.00 23.16
N ASP A 57 -5.39 -3.88 24.47
CA ASP A 57 -4.77 -4.93 25.30
C ASP A 57 -5.58 -6.22 25.29
N ALA A 58 -6.90 -6.14 25.41
CA ALA A 58 -7.77 -7.31 25.40
C ALA A 58 -7.74 -8.02 24.05
N ILE A 59 -7.82 -7.26 22.94
CA ILE A 59 -7.74 -7.79 21.57
C ILE A 59 -6.38 -8.45 21.34
N TRP A 60 -5.30 -7.79 21.72
CA TRP A 60 -3.95 -8.32 21.56
C TRP A 60 -3.73 -9.63 22.32
N LYS A 61 -4.14 -9.68 23.60
CA LYS A 61 -4.07 -10.90 24.42
C LYS A 61 -4.85 -12.05 23.76
N SER A 62 -6.04 -11.78 23.22
CA SER A 62 -6.84 -12.79 22.52
C SER A 62 -6.15 -13.30 21.25
N LYS A 63 -5.51 -12.41 20.47
CA LYS A 63 -4.77 -12.78 19.26
C LYS A 63 -3.53 -13.61 19.58
N CYS A 64 -2.70 -13.18 20.55
CA CYS A 64 -1.53 -13.94 20.98
C CYS A 64 -1.90 -15.34 21.49
N ALA A 65 -3.01 -15.48 22.23
CA ALA A 65 -3.47 -16.79 22.69
C ALA A 65 -3.88 -17.76 21.58
N LYS A 66 -4.11 -17.27 20.35
CA LYS A 66 -4.45 -18.08 19.16
C LYS A 66 -3.27 -18.30 18.23
N ASN A 67 -2.19 -17.53 18.37
CA ASN A 67 -1.02 -17.59 17.51
C ASN A 67 0.23 -17.14 18.28
N ASP A 68 0.99 -18.12 18.75
CA ASP A 68 2.21 -17.90 19.53
C ASP A 68 3.37 -17.28 18.72
N ARG A 69 3.23 -17.17 17.39
CA ARG A 69 4.22 -16.50 16.53
C ARG A 69 4.02 -14.98 16.47
N LEU A 70 2.91 -14.45 16.99
CA LEU A 70 2.65 -13.01 16.97
C LEU A 70 3.54 -12.27 17.96
N TYR A 71 4.27 -11.27 17.46
CA TYR A 71 5.02 -10.33 18.28
C TYR A 71 4.63 -8.89 17.91
N ASN A 72 4.83 -7.97 18.85
CA ASN A 72 4.58 -6.56 18.59
C ASN A 72 5.83 -5.90 18.02
N ALA A 73 5.67 -5.15 16.93
CA ALA A 73 6.74 -4.39 16.28
C ALA A 73 6.34 -2.91 16.14
N SER A 74 7.32 -2.02 16.31
CA SER A 74 7.17 -0.59 16.06
C SER A 74 6.94 -0.34 14.57
N LYS A 75 6.07 0.61 14.21
CA LYS A 75 5.77 0.99 12.83
C LYS A 75 5.62 2.50 12.70
N PHE A 76 5.81 3.03 11.49
CA PHE A 76 5.45 4.42 11.21
C PHE A 76 3.93 4.56 11.11
N ARG A 77 3.41 5.66 11.65
CA ARG A 77 2.01 6.09 11.47
C ARG A 77 1.96 7.21 10.46
N LEU A 78 1.13 7.11 9.42
CA LEU A 78 0.84 8.25 8.55
C LEU A 78 -0.35 9.02 9.13
N ALA A 79 -0.08 10.14 9.80
CA ALA A 79 -1.10 11.00 10.37
C ALA A 79 -1.84 11.83 9.33
N GLY A 80 -1.21 12.05 8.18
CA GLY A 80 -1.73 12.81 7.07
C GLY A 80 -0.62 13.12 6.07
N CYS A 81 -0.98 13.78 4.98
CA CYS A 81 -0.03 14.37 4.07
C CYS A 81 -0.57 15.69 3.54
N GLU A 82 0.32 16.57 3.11
CA GLU A 82 -0.03 17.85 2.54
C GLU A 82 0.89 18.21 1.38
N MET A 83 0.37 18.97 0.43
CA MET A 83 1.19 19.58 -0.62
C MET A 83 1.80 20.88 -0.10
N LYS A 84 3.13 20.97 -0.09
CA LYS A 84 3.86 22.23 0.12
C LYS A 84 4.60 22.58 -1.15
N GLN A 85 4.12 23.62 -1.84
CA GLN A 85 4.59 23.96 -3.18
C GLN A 85 4.43 22.73 -4.08
N ASP A 86 5.53 22.18 -4.59
CA ASP A 86 5.55 21.00 -5.47
C ASP A 86 5.88 19.70 -4.71
N ASN A 87 6.11 19.76 -3.39
CA ASN A 87 6.48 18.61 -2.57
C ASN A 87 5.27 18.00 -1.87
N LEU A 88 5.12 16.68 -1.95
CA LEU A 88 4.24 15.93 -1.05
C LEU A 88 4.96 15.75 0.28
N VAL A 89 4.40 16.28 1.36
CA VAL A 89 4.98 16.17 2.71
C VAL A 89 4.15 15.19 3.53
N LEU A 90 4.78 14.08 3.93
CA LEU A 90 4.18 13.07 4.81
C LEU A 90 4.28 13.53 6.27
N HIS A 91 3.19 13.44 7.03
CA HIS A 91 3.19 13.69 8.47
C HIS A 91 3.27 12.35 9.20
N LEU A 92 4.44 12.04 9.74
CA LEU A 92 4.78 10.72 10.25
C LEU A 92 4.93 10.74 11.77
N GLY A 93 4.21 9.85 12.43
CA GLY A 93 4.35 9.54 13.85
C GLY A 93 4.83 8.11 14.06
N LEU A 94 4.74 7.62 15.30
CA LEU A 94 4.99 6.22 15.63
C LEU A 94 3.71 5.52 16.08
N THR A 95 3.64 4.23 15.79
CA THR A 95 2.62 3.30 16.27
C THR A 95 3.23 1.89 16.35
N CYS A 96 2.41 0.85 16.49
CA CYS A 96 2.86 -0.53 16.50
C CYS A 96 1.82 -1.50 15.94
N TYR A 97 2.25 -2.73 15.68
CA TYR A 97 1.39 -3.79 15.16
C TYR A 97 0.23 -4.16 16.11
N LYS A 98 0.46 -4.09 17.43
CA LYS A 98 -0.58 -4.25 18.44
C LYS A 98 -1.69 -3.21 18.30
N ASP A 99 -1.34 -1.95 18.12
CA ASP A 99 -2.30 -0.87 17.89
C ASP A 99 -3.08 -1.08 16.60
N LEU A 100 -2.42 -1.54 15.53
CA LEU A 100 -3.09 -1.91 14.28
C LEU A 100 -4.16 -2.98 14.50
N CYS A 101 -3.83 -4.04 15.24
CA CYS A 101 -4.77 -5.10 15.58
C CYS A 101 -5.98 -4.60 16.39
N GLY A 102 -5.74 -3.69 17.34
CA GLY A 102 -6.79 -3.17 18.22
C GLY A 102 -7.60 -2.00 17.65
N THR A 103 -7.17 -1.40 16.54
CA THR A 103 -7.84 -0.24 15.93
C THR A 103 -8.27 -0.52 14.49
N ASN A 104 -7.40 -0.34 13.49
CA ASN A 104 -7.74 -0.49 12.07
C ASN A 104 -8.28 -1.88 11.71
N LEU A 105 -7.73 -2.94 12.31
CA LEU A 105 -8.15 -4.33 12.07
C LEU A 105 -9.16 -4.84 13.12
N SER A 106 -9.66 -3.97 13.98
CA SER A 106 -10.70 -4.30 14.95
C SER A 106 -12.06 -4.26 14.27
N GLU A 107 -12.96 -5.18 14.61
CA GLU A 107 -14.36 -5.15 14.15
C GLU A 107 -15.06 -3.83 14.52
N ASN A 108 -14.57 -3.15 15.56
CA ASN A 108 -15.10 -1.88 16.07
C ASN A 108 -14.42 -0.64 15.48
N PHE A 109 -13.61 -0.74 14.41
CA PHE A 109 -12.90 0.41 13.85
C PHE A 109 -13.85 1.58 13.52
N SER A 110 -15.07 1.29 13.07
CA SER A 110 -16.07 2.32 12.71
C SER A 110 -16.53 3.13 13.93
N LEU A 111 -16.61 2.50 15.11
CA LEU A 111 -16.94 3.18 16.36
C LEU A 111 -15.79 4.11 16.80
N LEU A 112 -14.55 3.64 16.65
CA LEU A 112 -13.36 4.47 16.91
C LEU A 112 -13.31 5.68 15.96
N GLN A 113 -13.64 5.49 14.68
CA GLN A 113 -13.74 6.58 13.71
C GLN A 113 -14.83 7.60 14.05
N ALA A 114 -16.02 7.12 14.44
CA ALA A 114 -17.11 7.99 14.88
C ALA A 114 -16.72 8.80 16.12
N LYS A 115 -16.07 8.14 17.10
CA LYS A 115 -15.53 8.79 18.30
C LYS A 115 -14.45 9.82 17.96
N GLY A 116 -13.51 9.49 17.07
CA GLY A 116 -12.46 10.41 16.64
C GLY A 116 -13.01 11.65 15.94
N THR A 117 -14.04 11.47 15.13
CA THR A 117 -14.77 12.58 14.51
C THR A 117 -15.42 13.47 15.56
N LYS A 118 -16.08 12.88 16.56
CA LYS A 118 -16.72 13.63 17.64
C LYS A 118 -15.72 14.40 18.51
N ASP A 119 -14.64 13.75 18.93
CA ASP A 119 -13.73 14.29 19.95
C ASP A 119 -12.65 15.21 19.34
N PHE A 120 -12.26 14.98 18.08
CA PHE A 120 -11.14 15.67 17.42
C PHE A 120 -11.45 16.21 16.02
N SER A 121 -12.69 16.09 15.52
CA SER A 121 -13.03 16.40 14.12
C SER A 121 -12.15 15.64 13.11
N ASN A 122 -11.69 14.45 13.50
CA ASN A 122 -10.81 13.61 12.68
C ASN A 122 -11.14 12.13 12.89
N LYS A 123 -11.71 11.48 11.87
CA LYS A 123 -12.03 10.05 11.90
C LYS A 123 -10.81 9.16 12.18
N GLN A 124 -9.61 9.59 11.80
CA GLN A 124 -8.38 8.83 11.99
C GLN A 124 -7.70 9.07 13.35
N ALA A 125 -8.25 9.95 14.21
CA ALA A 125 -7.59 10.35 15.45
C ALA A 125 -7.26 9.17 16.37
N TYR A 126 -8.14 8.16 16.43
CA TYR A 126 -7.98 6.95 17.23
C TYR A 126 -7.53 5.73 16.41
N MET A 127 -7.02 5.92 15.20
CA MET A 127 -6.56 4.83 14.33
C MET A 127 -5.04 4.73 14.34
N SER A 128 -4.50 3.50 14.37
CA SER A 128 -3.04 3.30 14.33
C SER A 128 -2.45 3.82 13.04
N ASP A 129 -3.17 3.64 11.93
CA ASP A 129 -2.79 4.06 10.58
C ASP A 129 -1.33 3.75 10.26
N VAL A 130 -0.93 2.51 10.56
CA VAL A 130 0.36 1.94 10.14
C VAL A 130 0.54 2.21 8.65
N LEU A 131 1.65 2.85 8.31
CA LEU A 131 2.02 3.16 6.94
C LEU A 131 2.43 1.88 6.22
N GLY A 132 1.69 1.51 5.18
CA GLY A 132 2.10 0.51 4.20
C GLY A 132 2.93 1.11 3.07
N VAL A 133 3.68 0.26 2.39
CA VAL A 133 4.26 0.54 1.09
C VAL A 133 3.97 -0.61 0.14
N GLY A 134 4.09 -0.37 -1.16
CA GLY A 134 4.57 -1.41 -2.03
C GLY A 134 4.65 -1.03 -3.48
N LEU A 135 5.03 -2.00 -4.28
CA LEU A 135 5.66 -1.78 -5.57
C LEU A 135 4.92 -2.51 -6.69
N LEU A 136 4.38 -1.75 -7.64
CA LEU A 136 4.07 -2.28 -8.97
C LEU A 136 5.38 -2.46 -9.75
N ALA A 137 5.88 -3.69 -9.77
CA ALA A 137 7.09 -4.07 -10.48
C ALA A 137 6.76 -4.60 -11.89
N ILE A 138 7.29 -3.92 -12.92
CA ILE A 138 7.12 -4.32 -14.33
C ILE A 138 8.43 -4.90 -14.86
N THR A 139 8.41 -6.13 -15.34
CA THR A 139 9.59 -6.80 -15.91
C THR A 139 10.06 -6.16 -17.22
N SER A 140 11.27 -6.50 -17.65
CA SER A 140 11.84 -5.98 -18.91
C SER A 140 11.05 -6.38 -20.16
N ASP A 141 10.30 -7.49 -20.06
CA ASP A 141 9.34 -8.01 -21.05
C ASP A 141 7.88 -7.61 -20.72
N ALA A 142 7.71 -6.51 -19.97
CA ALA A 142 6.45 -5.82 -19.73
C ALA A 142 5.37 -6.61 -18.97
N CYS A 143 5.75 -7.61 -18.18
CA CYS A 143 4.82 -8.31 -17.29
C CYS A 143 4.74 -7.61 -15.93
N LEU A 144 3.53 -7.48 -15.38
CA LEU A 144 3.35 -7.08 -13.98
C LEU A 144 3.58 -8.30 -13.07
N VAL A 145 4.42 -8.12 -12.05
CA VAL A 145 4.68 -9.14 -11.03
C VAL A 145 3.69 -8.95 -9.88
N VAL A 146 2.95 -10.01 -9.55
CA VAL A 146 2.11 -10.09 -8.35
C VAL A 146 2.38 -11.40 -7.62
N THR A 147 2.24 -11.41 -6.29
CA THR A 147 2.38 -12.60 -5.45
C THR A 147 1.01 -13.05 -4.94
N ARG A 148 0.84 -14.34 -4.71
CA ARG A 148 -0.34 -14.87 -4.02
C ARG A 148 -0.02 -15.01 -2.55
N ARG A 149 -0.71 -14.27 -1.70
CA ARG A 149 -0.52 -14.29 -0.25
C ARG A 149 -0.75 -15.70 0.28
N ALA A 150 0.05 -16.14 1.25
CA ALA A 150 -0.15 -17.44 1.87
C ALA A 150 -1.47 -17.48 2.66
N GLN A 151 -2.09 -18.66 2.75
CA GLN A 151 -3.40 -18.85 3.40
C GLN A 151 -3.38 -18.56 4.91
N TRP A 152 -2.20 -18.62 5.54
CA TRP A 152 -2.04 -18.37 6.96
C TRP A 152 -1.88 -16.88 7.30
N THR A 153 -1.70 -16.01 6.30
CA THR A 153 -1.52 -14.58 6.53
C THR A 153 -2.74 -13.95 7.19
N GLY A 154 -2.52 -13.00 8.10
CA GLY A 154 -3.59 -12.41 8.92
C GLY A 154 -4.51 -11.44 8.16
N GLU A 155 -4.10 -10.98 6.99
CA GLU A 155 -4.86 -10.08 6.12
C GLU A 155 -4.92 -10.67 4.72
N TYR A 156 -6.12 -10.69 4.12
CA TYR A 156 -6.37 -11.13 2.74
C TYR A 156 -5.69 -12.47 2.36
N PRO A 157 -5.94 -13.57 3.13
CA PRO A 157 -5.32 -14.86 2.86
C PRO A 157 -5.67 -15.36 1.45
N GLY A 158 -4.66 -15.79 0.70
CA GLY A 158 -4.84 -16.30 -0.67
C GLY A 158 -5.07 -15.23 -1.75
N ALA A 159 -5.22 -13.95 -1.41
CA ALA A 159 -5.41 -12.89 -2.39
C ALA A 159 -4.12 -12.62 -3.19
N LEU A 160 -4.27 -12.07 -4.39
CA LEU A 160 -3.16 -11.52 -5.16
C LEU A 160 -2.76 -10.16 -4.60
N ASP A 161 -1.47 -9.93 -4.45
CA ASP A 161 -0.93 -8.67 -3.99
C ASP A 161 0.30 -8.26 -4.80
N ARG A 162 0.69 -7.01 -4.64
CA ARG A 162 1.98 -6.51 -5.13
C ARG A 162 3.01 -6.57 -3.99
N PRO A 163 4.30 -6.85 -4.29
CA PRO A 163 5.35 -6.85 -3.28
C PRO A 163 5.30 -5.59 -2.42
N GLY A 164 5.41 -5.73 -1.12
CA GLY A 164 5.34 -4.62 -0.18
C GLY A 164 4.96 -5.04 1.22
N GLY A 165 5.33 -4.19 2.18
CA GLY A 165 5.04 -4.40 3.58
C GLY A 165 4.94 -3.08 4.32
N HIS A 166 5.65 -2.98 5.45
CA HIS A 166 5.56 -1.83 6.36
C HIS A 166 6.95 -1.40 6.82
N PRO A 167 7.45 -0.21 6.42
CA PRO A 167 8.75 0.29 6.85
C PRO A 167 8.84 0.34 8.38
N GLU A 168 10.01 0.00 8.91
CA GLU A 168 10.19 -0.15 10.35
C GLU A 168 11.08 0.94 10.94
N PRO A 169 10.59 1.66 11.98
CA PRO A 169 11.43 2.57 12.75
C PRO A 169 12.66 1.88 13.35
N SER A 170 12.57 0.58 13.66
CA SER A 170 13.65 -0.24 14.19
C SER A 170 14.85 -0.34 13.25
N HIS A 171 14.67 -0.09 11.95
CA HIS A 171 15.75 -0.11 10.96
C HIS A 171 16.66 1.10 11.07
N ILE A 172 16.13 2.26 11.48
CA ILE A 172 16.87 3.53 11.53
C ILE A 172 17.11 4.07 12.93
N PHE A 173 16.32 3.66 13.92
CA PHE A 173 16.46 4.09 15.31
C PHE A 173 17.05 2.99 16.20
N LEU A 174 17.80 3.42 17.21
CA LEU A 174 18.17 2.62 18.37
C LEU A 174 17.04 2.64 19.42
N PRO A 175 17.04 1.71 20.40
CA PRO A 175 15.99 1.66 21.43
C PRO A 175 15.84 2.94 22.27
N ASP A 176 16.88 3.77 22.35
CA ASP A 176 16.85 5.06 23.04
C ASP A 176 16.28 6.21 22.18
N GLY A 177 15.87 5.91 20.94
CA GLY A 177 15.32 6.87 19.98
C GLY A 177 16.35 7.64 19.16
N SER A 178 17.65 7.43 19.40
CA SER A 178 18.71 8.01 18.58
C SER A 178 18.82 7.29 17.22
N LEU A 179 19.31 8.00 16.20
CA LEU A 179 19.57 7.38 14.89
C LEU A 179 20.73 6.37 15.01
N LYS A 180 20.60 5.25 14.29
CA LYS A 180 21.71 4.30 14.15
C LYS A 180 22.92 4.95 13.47
N PRO A 181 24.14 4.45 13.70
CA PRO A 181 25.37 5.01 13.13
C PRO A 181 25.31 5.28 11.62
N ASP A 182 24.73 4.37 10.86
CA ASP A 182 24.61 4.47 9.39
C ASP A 182 23.74 5.66 8.95
N TYR A 183 22.84 6.14 9.81
CA TYR A 183 21.94 7.28 9.56
C TYR A 183 22.34 8.55 10.32
N SER A 184 23.33 8.47 11.21
CA SER A 184 23.70 9.56 12.13
C SER A 184 24.17 10.85 11.45
N HIS A 185 24.54 10.76 10.16
CA HIS A 185 24.94 11.90 9.33
C HIS A 185 23.74 12.64 8.71
N LEU A 186 22.54 12.09 8.80
CA LEU A 186 21.31 12.65 8.25
C LEU A 186 20.50 13.38 9.32
N LYS A 187 19.62 14.26 8.87
CA LYS A 187 18.52 14.74 9.70
C LYS A 187 17.51 13.61 9.88
N THR A 188 16.82 13.58 11.02
CA THR A 188 15.83 12.53 11.34
C THR A 188 14.78 12.36 10.25
N GLU A 189 14.20 13.46 9.74
CA GLU A 189 13.19 13.38 8.69
C GLU A 189 13.74 12.79 7.38
N GLU A 190 15.01 13.04 7.06
CA GLU A 190 15.66 12.48 5.88
C GLU A 190 15.95 10.99 6.06
N ALA A 191 16.40 10.57 7.24
CA ALA A 191 16.56 9.14 7.56
C ALA A 191 15.23 8.38 7.50
N VAL A 192 14.14 8.97 8.02
CA VAL A 192 12.79 8.40 7.93
C VAL A 192 12.34 8.27 6.47
N LEU A 193 12.55 9.30 5.65
CA LEU A 193 12.22 9.21 4.22
C LEU A 193 13.06 8.19 3.48
N GLN A 194 14.35 8.06 3.82
CA GLN A 194 15.23 7.07 3.21
C GLN A 194 14.73 5.65 3.52
N GLU A 195 14.31 5.38 4.76
CA GLU A 195 13.68 4.10 5.14
C GLU A 195 12.37 3.87 4.39
N VAL A 196 11.44 4.83 4.43
CA VAL A 196 10.11 4.69 3.80
C VAL A 196 10.20 4.54 2.28
N TRP A 197 11.15 5.24 1.64
CA TRP A 197 11.36 5.15 0.20
C TRP A 197 12.12 3.89 -0.20
N GLY A 198 13.16 3.55 0.56
CA GLY A 198 14.00 2.37 0.34
C GLY A 198 13.24 1.07 0.55
N SER A 199 12.32 1.04 1.52
CA SER A 199 11.53 -0.15 1.81
C SER A 199 10.75 -0.63 0.59
N ALA A 200 10.22 0.25 -0.26
CA ALA A 200 9.50 -0.17 -1.47
C ALA A 200 10.36 -1.06 -2.40
N LYS A 201 11.67 -0.82 -2.50
CA LYS A 201 12.59 -1.71 -3.24
C LYS A 201 12.93 -2.94 -2.41
N GLN A 202 13.24 -2.75 -1.13
CA GLN A 202 13.66 -3.82 -0.24
C GLN A 202 12.61 -4.94 -0.13
N GLU A 203 11.33 -4.58 -0.03
CA GLU A 203 10.22 -5.55 0.00
C GLU A 203 10.18 -6.40 -1.29
N ALA A 204 10.47 -5.82 -2.45
CA ALA A 204 10.57 -6.59 -3.69
C ALA A 204 11.81 -7.50 -3.72
N VAL A 205 12.91 -7.11 -3.08
CA VAL A 205 14.08 -7.99 -2.89
C VAL A 205 13.72 -9.16 -1.99
N ASP A 206 13.06 -8.87 -0.86
CA ASP A 206 12.77 -9.84 0.19
C ASP A 206 11.65 -10.83 -0.19
N GLU A 207 10.66 -10.40 -0.96
CA GLU A 207 9.57 -11.25 -1.45
C GLU A 207 9.90 -11.98 -2.76
N LEU A 208 10.62 -11.34 -3.69
CA LEU A 208 10.87 -11.92 -5.03
C LEU A 208 12.25 -12.57 -5.16
N GLY A 209 13.18 -12.28 -4.25
CA GLY A 209 14.57 -12.73 -4.30
C GLY A 209 15.42 -12.07 -5.38
N ILE A 210 14.89 -11.05 -6.08
CA ILE A 210 15.64 -10.34 -7.13
C ILE A 210 16.66 -9.38 -6.51
N SER A 211 17.81 -9.23 -7.14
CA SER A 211 18.81 -8.25 -6.69
C SER A 211 18.28 -6.82 -6.82
N GLU A 212 18.54 -5.98 -5.82
CA GLU A 212 18.20 -4.55 -5.85
C GLU A 212 18.78 -3.84 -7.10
N ALA A 213 19.95 -4.27 -7.59
CA ALA A 213 20.56 -3.71 -8.80
C ALA A 213 19.70 -3.91 -10.07
N ASN A 214 18.77 -4.87 -10.04
CA ASN A 214 17.81 -5.12 -11.11
C ASN A 214 16.50 -4.33 -10.90
N ILE A 215 16.37 -3.53 -9.84
CA ILE A 215 15.20 -2.69 -9.59
C ILE A 215 15.58 -1.25 -9.97
N GLY A 216 14.95 -0.75 -11.04
CA GLY A 216 15.13 0.62 -11.48
C GLY A 216 14.71 1.66 -10.43
N GLU A 217 14.82 2.93 -10.79
CA GLU A 217 14.33 4.00 -9.93
C GLU A 217 12.83 3.83 -9.65
N VAL A 218 12.48 3.90 -8.36
CA VAL A 218 11.08 3.87 -7.93
C VAL A 218 10.47 5.26 -8.08
N SER A 219 9.17 5.31 -8.30
CA SER A 219 8.40 6.56 -8.27
C SER A 219 7.10 6.34 -7.52
N LEU A 220 6.74 7.29 -6.67
CA LEU A 220 5.51 7.26 -5.88
C LEU A 220 4.35 7.69 -6.77
N MET A 221 3.36 6.81 -6.96
CA MET A 221 2.16 7.12 -7.74
C MET A 221 1.12 7.89 -6.91
N GLY A 222 1.02 7.58 -5.61
CA GLY A 222 0.06 8.21 -4.71
C GLY A 222 -0.08 7.47 -3.39
N VAL A 223 -1.06 7.90 -2.59
CA VAL A 223 -1.42 7.27 -1.32
C VAL A 223 -2.78 6.61 -1.45
N THR A 224 -2.92 5.37 -1.02
CA THR A 224 -4.18 4.64 -0.96
C THR A 224 -4.64 4.52 0.49
N LEU A 225 -5.95 4.52 0.74
CA LEU A 225 -6.55 4.28 2.04
C LEU A 225 -7.51 3.09 1.93
N ASN A 226 -7.18 1.99 2.58
CA ASN A 226 -8.04 0.81 2.60
C ASN A 226 -9.23 1.02 3.55
N THR A 227 -10.43 1.20 3.01
CA THR A 227 -11.62 1.53 3.83
C THR A 227 -12.15 0.33 4.59
N GLU A 228 -11.87 -0.90 4.17
CA GLU A 228 -12.17 -2.13 4.94
C GLU A 228 -11.30 -2.23 6.20
N ALA A 229 -10.12 -1.61 6.19
CA ALA A 229 -9.18 -1.58 7.32
C ALA A 229 -9.19 -0.20 8.02
N GLY A 230 -10.37 0.40 8.18
CA GLY A 230 -10.52 1.69 8.87
C GLY A 230 -9.79 2.86 8.20
N GLY A 231 -9.54 2.78 6.89
CA GLY A 231 -8.79 3.79 6.13
C GLY A 231 -7.28 3.67 6.25
N ARG A 232 -6.73 2.48 6.55
CA ARG A 232 -5.28 2.27 6.71
C ARG A 232 -4.52 2.74 5.45
N PRO A 233 -3.51 3.60 5.59
CA PRO A 233 -2.82 4.18 4.45
C PRO A 233 -1.70 3.27 3.90
N SER A 234 -1.45 3.39 2.60
CA SER A 234 -0.30 2.80 1.92
C SER A 234 0.23 3.72 0.83
N LEU A 235 1.56 3.79 0.69
CA LEU A 235 2.23 4.46 -0.41
C LEU A 235 2.41 3.48 -1.56
N GLU A 236 1.90 3.82 -2.75
CA GLU A 236 1.98 2.95 -3.91
C GLU A 236 3.06 3.42 -4.87
N PHE A 237 4.07 2.59 -5.06
CA PHE A 237 5.23 2.85 -5.89
C PHE A 237 5.16 2.06 -7.20
N TYR A 238 5.93 2.52 -8.16
CA TYR A 238 6.16 1.85 -9.44
C TYR A 238 7.67 1.75 -9.71
N ALA A 239 8.11 0.62 -10.27
CA ALA A 239 9.45 0.50 -10.85
C ALA A 239 9.46 -0.46 -12.05
N LYS A 240 10.40 -0.22 -12.96
CA LYS A 240 10.79 -1.18 -13.99
C LYS A 240 11.92 -2.06 -13.46
N LEU A 241 11.83 -3.35 -13.74
CA LEU A 241 12.88 -4.31 -13.46
C LEU A 241 13.78 -4.47 -14.68
N GLY A 242 15.08 -4.62 -14.45
CA GLY A 242 16.08 -4.96 -15.45
C GLY A 242 16.08 -6.45 -15.84
N VAL A 243 15.12 -7.23 -15.34
CA VAL A 243 15.02 -8.68 -15.54
C VAL A 243 13.68 -9.09 -16.14
N SER A 244 13.70 -10.19 -16.89
CA SER A 244 12.51 -10.78 -17.51
C SER A 244 11.59 -11.50 -16.51
N SER A 245 10.36 -11.75 -16.93
CA SER A 245 9.38 -12.57 -16.21
C SER A 245 9.88 -14.00 -15.90
N GLU A 246 10.62 -14.61 -16.82
CA GLU A 246 11.23 -15.94 -16.62
C GLU A 246 12.28 -15.92 -15.51
N HIS A 247 13.13 -14.87 -15.49
CA HIS A 247 14.11 -14.68 -14.44
C HIS A 247 13.44 -14.50 -13.07
N VAL A 248 12.43 -13.63 -12.96
CA VAL A 248 11.68 -13.45 -11.70
C VAL A 248 11.08 -14.78 -11.22
N THR A 249 10.45 -15.54 -12.13
CA THR A 249 9.87 -16.84 -11.81
C THR A 249 10.91 -17.84 -11.31
N THR A 250 12.06 -17.89 -11.98
CA THR A 250 13.14 -18.82 -11.63
C THR A 250 13.75 -18.47 -10.28
N THR A 251 14.04 -17.18 -10.06
CA THR A 251 14.60 -16.67 -8.81
C THR A 251 13.66 -16.90 -7.63
N TYR A 252 12.37 -16.57 -7.76
CA TYR A 252 11.38 -16.82 -6.72
C TYR A 252 11.27 -18.31 -6.34
N LYS A 253 11.35 -19.20 -7.34
CA LYS A 253 11.29 -20.66 -7.14
C LYS A 253 12.51 -21.25 -6.44
N LEU A 254 13.63 -20.52 -6.36
CA LEU A 254 14.77 -20.97 -5.56
C LEU A 254 14.42 -21.01 -4.07
N GLY A 255 13.45 -20.20 -3.61
CA GLY A 255 12.97 -20.22 -2.23
C GLY A 255 14.03 -19.76 -1.23
N ILE A 256 14.96 -18.92 -1.66
CA ILE A 256 16.07 -18.40 -0.83
C ILE A 256 15.86 -16.95 -0.39
N GLN A 257 14.76 -16.35 -0.84
CA GLN A 257 14.36 -15.00 -0.45
C GLN A 257 13.96 -14.96 1.03
N ALA A 258 14.05 -13.77 1.64
CA ALA A 258 13.86 -13.60 3.09
C ALA A 258 12.45 -13.98 3.55
N GLU A 259 11.43 -13.72 2.71
CA GLU A 259 10.02 -13.90 3.04
C GLU A 259 9.37 -15.05 2.27
N VAL A 260 10.12 -16.14 2.07
CA VAL A 260 9.68 -17.31 1.29
C VAL A 260 8.35 -17.91 1.75
N GLU A 261 7.96 -17.76 3.03
CA GLU A 261 6.72 -18.32 3.57
C GLU A 261 5.50 -17.38 3.47
N GLU A 262 5.70 -16.09 3.16
CA GLU A 262 4.62 -15.08 3.17
C GLU A 262 3.74 -15.11 1.92
N SER A 263 4.28 -15.64 0.81
CA SER A 263 3.57 -15.88 -0.43
C SER A 263 3.65 -17.35 -0.85
N SER A 264 2.64 -17.82 -1.58
CA SER A 264 2.54 -19.21 -2.06
C SER A 264 2.90 -19.37 -3.54
N SER A 265 2.83 -18.29 -4.32
CA SER A 265 3.22 -18.28 -5.72
C SER A 265 3.49 -16.87 -6.23
N VAL A 266 4.25 -16.77 -7.33
CA VAL A 266 4.38 -15.55 -8.14
C VAL A 266 3.60 -15.71 -9.44
N HIS A 267 2.90 -14.66 -9.87
CA HIS A 267 2.13 -14.59 -11.11
C HIS A 267 2.60 -13.41 -11.96
N LEU A 268 2.67 -13.65 -13.28
CA LEU A 268 3.22 -12.73 -14.26
C LEU A 268 2.10 -12.35 -15.22
N LEU A 269 1.59 -11.13 -15.09
CA LEU A 269 0.45 -10.65 -15.87
C LEU A 269 0.95 -9.96 -17.13
N ARG A 270 0.51 -10.47 -18.28
CA ARG A 270 1.04 -10.08 -19.58
C ARG A 270 0.51 -8.71 -20.03
N PRO A 271 1.23 -8.02 -20.92
CA PRO A 271 0.77 -6.76 -21.51
C PRO A 271 -0.66 -6.80 -22.05
N GLN A 272 -1.08 -7.90 -22.69
CA GLN A 272 -2.44 -8.04 -23.24
C GLN A 272 -3.50 -8.00 -22.14
N THR A 273 -3.27 -8.71 -21.03
CA THR A 273 -4.11 -8.67 -19.84
C THR A 273 -4.14 -7.25 -19.25
N LEU A 274 -2.97 -6.61 -19.14
CA LEU A 274 -2.84 -5.25 -18.60
C LEU A 274 -3.55 -4.21 -19.47
N ALA A 275 -3.56 -4.39 -20.79
CA ALA A 275 -4.26 -3.51 -21.73
C ALA A 275 -5.79 -3.51 -21.54
N GLN A 276 -6.35 -4.58 -20.99
CA GLN A 276 -7.79 -4.68 -20.67
C GLN A 276 -8.15 -4.14 -19.28
N LEU A 277 -7.18 -3.88 -18.40
CA LEU A 277 -7.48 -3.38 -17.05
C LEU A 277 -8.17 -2.01 -17.04
N PRO A 278 -7.79 -1.00 -17.86
CA PRO A 278 -8.44 0.31 -17.82
C PRO A 278 -9.96 0.27 -18.07
N CYS A 279 -10.43 -0.54 -19.03
CA CYS A 279 -11.86 -0.61 -19.35
C CYS A 279 -12.66 -1.29 -18.22
N LEU A 280 -12.09 -2.30 -17.58
CA LEU A 280 -12.69 -2.99 -16.44
C LEU A 280 -12.69 -2.11 -15.18
N LEU A 281 -11.59 -1.40 -14.92
CA LEU A 281 -11.47 -0.51 -13.77
C LEU A 281 -12.42 0.70 -13.88
N GLN A 282 -12.63 1.23 -15.09
CA GLN A 282 -13.59 2.33 -15.33
C GLN A 282 -15.05 1.85 -15.23
N SER A 283 -15.36 0.64 -15.71
CA SER A 283 -16.72 0.10 -15.59
C SER A 283 -17.13 -0.22 -14.15
N HIS A 284 -16.18 -0.51 -13.24
CA HIS A 284 -16.45 -0.68 -11.81
C HIS A 284 -16.55 0.65 -11.03
N SER A 285 -16.30 1.79 -11.71
CA SER A 285 -16.44 3.12 -11.10
C SER A 285 -17.82 3.76 -11.29
N PHE A 286 -18.81 3.01 -11.81
CA PHE A 286 -20.20 3.42 -11.89
C PHE A 286 -21.10 2.45 -11.10
N ILE A 287 -21.66 2.97 -9.99
CA ILE A 287 -22.90 2.60 -9.28
C ILE A 287 -23.40 1.15 -9.49
N GLU A 288 -23.38 0.35 -8.41
CA GLU A 288 -24.31 -0.77 -8.22
C GLU A 288 -25.75 -0.28 -8.39
N GLY A 289 -26.37 -0.57 -9.53
CA GLY A 289 -27.72 -0.12 -9.81
C GLY A 289 -28.14 -0.13 -11.28
N ALA A 290 -27.83 -1.19 -12.02
CA ALA A 290 -28.52 -1.47 -13.29
C ALA A 290 -28.70 -2.98 -13.43
N ALA A 291 -29.92 -3.45 -13.19
CA ALA A 291 -30.32 -4.81 -13.51
C ALA A 291 -30.15 -5.03 -15.02
N ARG A 292 -29.37 -6.05 -15.41
CA ARG A 292 -29.36 -6.54 -16.79
C ARG A 292 -30.72 -7.17 -17.11
N SER A 293 -31.21 -6.90 -18.31
CA SER A 293 -32.39 -7.53 -18.90
C SER A 293 -32.16 -9.05 -19.03
N PRO A 294 -33.16 -9.92 -18.74
CA PRO A 294 -33.00 -11.39 -18.80
C PRO A 294 -32.90 -12.00 -20.20
N ASP A 295 -32.91 -11.19 -21.27
CA ASP A 295 -33.14 -11.67 -22.65
C ASP A 295 -31.90 -11.69 -23.59
N ASP A 296 -30.69 -11.43 -23.10
CA ASP A 296 -29.48 -11.66 -23.92
C ASP A 296 -29.07 -13.14 -23.87
N LYS A 297 -29.69 -13.94 -24.74
CA LYS A 297 -29.35 -15.34 -25.00
C LYS A 297 -28.45 -15.45 -26.21
N ASP A 298 -27.22 -14.98 -26.08
CA ASP A 298 -26.06 -15.39 -26.88
C ASP A 298 -24.84 -14.77 -26.19
N GLU A 299 -24.24 -15.48 -25.21
CA GLU A 299 -22.95 -15.05 -24.66
C GLU A 299 -21.86 -15.40 -25.68
N PRO A 300 -21.20 -14.41 -26.32
CA PRO A 300 -20.01 -14.70 -27.10
C PRO A 300 -18.95 -15.25 -26.14
N GLU A 301 -18.19 -16.25 -26.61
CA GLU A 301 -17.04 -16.81 -25.90
C GLU A 301 -16.13 -15.65 -25.46
N GLU A 302 -16.11 -15.34 -24.15
CA GLU A 302 -15.47 -14.13 -23.63
C GLU A 302 -13.96 -14.21 -23.89
N ASP A 303 -13.38 -13.13 -24.42
CA ASP A 303 -11.94 -13.02 -24.70
C ASP A 303 -11.12 -13.45 -23.47
N ILE A 304 -10.19 -14.38 -23.66
CA ILE A 304 -9.35 -14.94 -22.58
C ILE A 304 -8.62 -13.83 -21.78
N HIS A 305 -8.20 -12.74 -22.43
CA HIS A 305 -7.55 -11.62 -21.77
C HIS A 305 -8.52 -10.82 -20.90
N LEU A 306 -9.78 -10.74 -21.29
CA LEU A 306 -10.82 -10.12 -20.49
C LEU A 306 -11.14 -10.96 -19.25
N GLN A 307 -11.18 -12.28 -19.40
CA GLN A 307 -11.32 -13.21 -18.27
C GLN A 307 -10.15 -13.09 -17.28
N GLU A 308 -8.90 -13.08 -17.77
CA GLU A 308 -7.70 -12.89 -16.94
C GLU A 308 -7.71 -11.55 -16.19
N ALA A 309 -8.12 -10.47 -16.87
CA ALA A 309 -8.17 -9.15 -16.26
C ALA A 309 -9.27 -9.04 -15.19
N ARG A 310 -10.43 -9.69 -15.39
CA ARG A 310 -11.48 -9.80 -14.35
C ARG A 310 -10.99 -10.61 -13.16
N TRP A 311 -10.34 -11.74 -13.42
CA TRP A 311 -9.77 -12.58 -12.37
C TRP A 311 -8.77 -11.80 -11.51
N LEU A 312 -7.86 -11.04 -12.13
CA LEU A 312 -6.93 -10.18 -11.39
C LEU A 312 -7.66 -9.24 -10.44
N LEU A 313 -8.68 -8.53 -10.91
CA LEU A 313 -9.40 -7.55 -10.10
C LEU A 313 -10.21 -8.19 -8.97
N GLN A 314 -10.78 -9.37 -9.20
CA GLN A 314 -11.55 -10.11 -8.18
C GLN A 314 -10.64 -10.67 -7.09
N GLU A 315 -9.50 -11.25 -7.48
CA GLU A 315 -8.58 -11.91 -6.56
C GLU A 315 -7.60 -10.95 -5.88
N ALA A 316 -7.46 -9.72 -6.37
CA ALA A 316 -6.52 -8.74 -5.83
C ALA A 316 -6.91 -8.25 -4.42
N THR A 317 -5.91 -7.86 -3.64
CA THR A 317 -6.11 -7.04 -2.46
C THR A 317 -6.70 -5.67 -2.85
N PRO A 318 -7.40 -4.98 -1.93
CA PRO A 318 -7.81 -3.60 -2.17
C PRO A 318 -6.62 -2.69 -2.56
N ALA A 319 -5.48 -2.85 -1.89
CA ALA A 319 -4.27 -2.07 -2.16
C ALA A 319 -3.77 -2.26 -3.60
N LEU A 320 -3.66 -3.50 -4.08
CA LEU A 320 -3.28 -3.79 -5.46
C LEU A 320 -4.27 -3.19 -6.47
N ARG A 321 -5.59 -3.34 -6.26
CA ARG A 321 -6.60 -2.71 -7.14
C ARG A 321 -6.42 -1.19 -7.24
N ALA A 322 -6.15 -0.53 -6.11
CA ALA A 322 -5.96 0.91 -6.08
C ALA A 322 -4.62 1.35 -6.69
N ALA A 323 -3.55 0.57 -6.49
CA ALA A 323 -2.28 0.77 -7.18
C ALA A 323 -2.46 0.67 -8.71
N LEU A 324 -3.26 -0.28 -9.20
CA LEU A 324 -3.57 -0.41 -10.64
C LEU A 324 -4.35 0.81 -11.15
N LEU A 325 -5.33 1.32 -10.41
CA LEU A 325 -6.06 2.55 -10.74
C LEU A 325 -5.11 3.76 -10.83
N LEU A 326 -4.21 3.89 -9.86
CA LEU A 326 -3.15 4.91 -9.86
C LEU A 326 -2.24 4.78 -11.08
N ALA A 327 -1.81 3.56 -11.41
CA ALA A 327 -0.94 3.29 -12.55
C ALA A 327 -1.61 3.63 -13.90
N VAL A 328 -2.91 3.36 -14.04
CA VAL A 328 -3.68 3.75 -15.23
C VAL A 328 -3.76 5.27 -15.34
N ASN A 329 -4.10 5.96 -14.24
CA ASN A 329 -4.22 7.41 -14.23
C ASN A 329 -2.88 8.11 -14.54
N THR A 330 -1.77 7.53 -14.07
CA THR A 330 -0.40 8.00 -14.34
C THR A 330 0.19 7.48 -15.65
N ARG A 331 -0.54 6.66 -16.42
CA ARG A 331 -0.14 6.06 -17.69
C ARG A 331 1.14 5.22 -17.61
N LEU A 332 1.33 4.52 -16.50
CA LEU A 332 2.51 3.69 -16.23
C LEU A 332 2.36 2.25 -16.68
N LEU A 333 1.13 1.77 -16.86
CA LEU A 333 0.91 0.45 -17.46
C LEU A 333 1.31 0.49 -18.94
N PRO A 334 1.94 -0.58 -19.46
CA PRO A 334 2.26 -0.70 -20.88
C PRO A 334 0.96 -0.95 -21.67
N LEU A 335 0.23 0.14 -21.95
CA LEU A 335 -1.09 0.11 -22.59
C LEU A 335 -1.02 0.07 -24.13
N SER A 336 0.17 0.14 -24.73
CA SER A 336 0.36 0.05 -26.17
C SER A 336 1.07 -1.25 -26.54
N LEU A 337 0.32 -2.16 -27.16
CA LEU A 337 0.85 -3.17 -28.09
C LEU A 337 0.12 -3.04 -29.41
#